data_AF-A0A7J2YTI7-F1
#
_entry.id   AF-A0A7J2YTI7-F1
#
_cell.length_a   1.000
_cell.length_b   1.000
_cell.length_c   1.000
_cell.angle_alpha   90.00
_cell.angle_beta   90.00
_cell.angle_gamma   90.00
#
_symmetry.space_group_name_H-M   'P 1'
#
loop_
_entity.id
_entity.type
_entity.pdbx_description
1 polymer ?
#
loop_
_entity_poly.entity_id
_entity_poly.type
_entity_poly.pdbx_seq_one_letter_code
_entity_poly.pdbx_strand_id
1 'polypeptide(L)'
;MNIEELKTLSKDQIQVQATQLTAADVKLLIETLSAKDDKLRYKAFLLLQAHSKEQPSVYSYWEVLKKKLGSENSYQRSLGVMLIAENARWDKEGKFPRVMNQYMACCNDEKFITSRQAIQGLGTIIESTGKYKDSIAKALAGLQFTKYKENQQKLLRKDVSNVLKLANK
;
A
#
# COMPACT_ATOMS: atom_id res chain seq x y z
N MET A 1 0.88 -20.09 11.34
CA MET A 1 2.30 -19.75 11.29
C MET A 1 2.74 -19.05 12.57
N ASN A 2 4.03 -19.11 12.90
CA ASN A 2 4.64 -18.39 14.02
C ASN A 2 5.80 -17.47 13.56
N ILE A 3 6.38 -16.72 14.51
CA ILE A 3 7.45 -15.76 14.22
C ILE A 3 8.73 -16.42 13.70
N GLU A 4 9.08 -17.62 14.18
CA GLU A 4 10.29 -18.32 13.74
C GLU A 4 10.15 -18.85 12.31
N GLU A 5 8.98 -19.39 11.97
CA GLU A 5 8.63 -19.75 10.58
C GLU A 5 8.70 -18.52 9.66
N LEU A 6 8.13 -17.39 10.10
CA LEU A 6 8.19 -16.14 9.32
C LEU A 6 9.64 -15.67 9.10
N LYS A 7 10.53 -15.82 10.09
CA LYS A 7 11.94 -15.45 9.96
C LYS A 7 12.70 -16.30 8.95
N THR A 8 12.34 -17.57 8.76
CA THR A 8 13.05 -18.48 7.86
C THR A 8 12.50 -18.49 6.44
N LEU A 9 11.27 -18.00 6.23
CA LEU A 9 10.61 -17.93 4.92
C LEU A 9 11.48 -17.28 3.84
N SER A 10 11.75 -18.01 2.75
CA SER A 10 12.42 -17.50 1.55
C SER A 10 11.44 -16.72 0.68
N LYS A 11 11.94 -15.92 -0.27
CA LYS A 11 11.09 -15.15 -1.19
C LYS A 11 10.21 -16.05 -2.06
N ASP A 12 10.72 -17.19 -2.50
CA ASP A 12 10.01 -18.12 -3.38
C ASP A 12 8.83 -18.80 -2.66
N GLN A 13 8.94 -18.95 -1.34
CA GLN A 13 7.89 -19.53 -0.50
C GLN A 13 6.75 -18.55 -0.18
N ILE A 14 6.97 -17.23 -0.34
CA ILE A 14 5.98 -16.20 0.03
C ILE A 14 4.68 -16.39 -0.74
N GLN A 15 4.75 -16.64 -2.04
CA GLN A 15 3.54 -16.73 -2.87
C GLN A 15 2.68 -17.94 -2.49
N VAL A 16 3.32 -19.09 -2.24
CA VAL A 16 2.63 -20.32 -1.81
C VAL A 16 2.06 -20.14 -0.41
N GLN A 17 2.85 -19.59 0.52
CA GLN A 17 2.39 -19.39 1.89
C GLN A 17 1.25 -18.37 1.97
N ALA A 18 1.26 -17.35 1.12
CA ALA A 18 0.23 -16.33 1.08
C ALA A 18 -1.15 -16.89 0.71
N THR A 19 -1.27 -17.98 -0.03
CA THR A 19 -2.60 -18.57 -0.35
C THR A 19 -3.17 -19.41 0.79
N GLN A 20 -2.36 -19.75 1.80
CA GLN A 20 -2.70 -20.66 2.89
C GLN A 20 -2.86 -19.95 4.24
N LEU A 21 -2.81 -18.62 4.28
CA LEU A 21 -2.93 -17.88 5.52
C LEU A 21 -4.32 -18.03 6.13
N THR A 22 -4.35 -18.44 7.40
CA THR A 22 -5.56 -18.42 8.22
C THR A 22 -5.86 -17.01 8.75
N ALA A 23 -7.06 -16.80 9.30
CA ALA A 23 -7.38 -15.53 9.96
C ALA A 23 -6.44 -15.18 11.12
N ALA A 24 -5.96 -16.19 11.86
CA ALA A 24 -4.98 -16.03 12.93
C ALA A 24 -3.62 -15.58 12.38
N ASP A 25 -3.20 -16.12 11.22
CA ASP A 25 -1.96 -15.73 10.56
C ASP A 25 -2.02 -14.29 10.08
N VAL A 26 -3.13 -13.89 9.46
CA VAL A 26 -3.33 -12.50 9.02
C VAL A 26 -3.25 -11.54 10.20
N LYS A 27 -3.88 -11.88 11.33
CA LYS A 27 -3.79 -11.08 12.56
C LYS A 27 -2.35 -10.93 13.03
N LEU A 28 -1.62 -12.03 13.15
CA LEU A 28 -0.20 -12.05 13.55
C LEU A 28 0.64 -11.17 12.62
N LEU A 29 0.45 -11.29 11.30
CA LEU A 29 1.20 -10.52 10.31
C LEU A 29 0.88 -9.02 10.39
N ILE A 30 -0.39 -8.64 10.61
CA ILE A 30 -0.81 -7.25 10.80
C ILE A 30 -0.13 -6.64 12.04
N GLU A 31 -0.06 -7.37 13.14
CA GLU A 31 0.64 -6.94 14.36
C GLU A 31 2.15 -6.82 14.12
N THR A 32 2.71 -7.77 13.36
CA THR A 32 4.13 -7.81 12.97
C THR A 32 4.55 -6.62 12.09
N LEU A 33 3.61 -5.95 11.42
CA LEU A 33 3.90 -4.70 10.68
C LEU A 33 4.46 -3.58 11.58
N SER A 34 4.34 -3.69 12.91
CA SER A 34 4.88 -2.70 13.86
C SER A 34 6.17 -3.19 14.54
N ALA A 35 6.69 -4.37 14.19
CA ALA A 35 7.92 -4.91 14.76
C ALA A 35 9.12 -3.99 14.48
N LYS A 36 10.06 -3.92 15.42
CA LYS A 36 11.33 -3.17 15.25
C LYS A 36 12.26 -3.85 14.24
N ASP A 37 12.20 -5.17 14.12
CA ASP A 37 12.99 -5.94 13.16
C ASP A 37 12.48 -5.71 11.72
N ASP A 38 13.31 -5.04 10.91
CA ASP A 38 13.00 -4.68 9.52
C ASP A 38 12.81 -5.90 8.62
N LYS A 39 13.58 -6.98 8.83
CA LYS A 39 13.48 -8.20 8.01
C LYS A 39 12.16 -8.90 8.31
N LEU A 40 11.84 -9.03 9.59
CA LEU A 40 10.58 -9.63 10.04
C LEU A 40 9.38 -8.84 9.51
N ARG A 41 9.41 -7.51 9.70
CA ARG A 41 8.35 -6.60 9.24
C ARG A 41 8.16 -6.64 7.72
N TYR A 42 9.26 -6.68 6.97
CA TYR A 42 9.21 -6.75 5.51
C TYR A 42 8.62 -8.08 5.01
N LYS A 43 8.96 -9.21 5.64
CA LYS A 43 8.35 -10.50 5.29
C LYS A 43 6.85 -10.54 5.59
N ALA A 44 6.43 -9.96 6.73
CA ALA A 44 5.02 -9.82 7.05
C ALA A 44 4.27 -9.01 6.00
N PHE A 45 4.86 -7.88 5.58
CA PHE A 45 4.33 -7.07 4.50
C PHE A 45 4.18 -7.84 3.18
N LEU A 46 5.21 -8.57 2.75
CA LEU A 46 5.17 -9.31 1.49
C LEU A 46 4.08 -10.39 1.48
N LEU A 47 3.90 -11.13 2.58
CA LEU A 47 2.83 -12.11 2.73
C LEU A 47 1.45 -11.46 2.67
N LEU A 48 1.25 -10.37 3.42
CA LEU A 48 -0.02 -9.64 3.43
C LEU A 48 -0.33 -9.04 2.06
N GLN A 49 0.67 -8.49 1.37
CA GLN A 49 0.51 -7.95 0.02
C GLN A 49 0.10 -9.05 -0.97
N ALA A 50 0.76 -10.20 -0.97
CA ALA A 50 0.42 -11.32 -1.84
C ALA A 50 -0.97 -11.89 -1.50
N HIS A 51 -1.29 -12.06 -0.21
CA HIS A 51 -2.58 -12.58 0.24
C HIS A 51 -3.74 -11.63 -0.12
N SER A 52 -3.52 -10.31 0.00
CA SER A 52 -4.52 -9.29 -0.33
C SER A 52 -4.97 -9.34 -1.80
N LYS A 53 -4.16 -9.94 -2.69
CA LYS A 53 -4.55 -10.08 -4.10
C LYS A 53 -5.63 -11.13 -4.31
N GLU A 54 -5.62 -12.17 -3.48
CA GLU A 54 -6.46 -13.36 -3.65
C GLU A 54 -7.58 -13.45 -2.61
N GLN A 55 -7.40 -12.83 -1.42
CA GLN A 55 -8.29 -13.00 -0.28
C GLN A 55 -8.63 -11.65 0.39
N PRO A 56 -9.89 -11.45 0.84
CA PRO A 56 -10.34 -10.19 1.44
C PRO A 56 -10.02 -10.05 2.93
N SER A 57 -9.40 -11.05 3.56
CA SER A 57 -9.19 -11.10 5.01
C SER A 57 -8.44 -9.87 5.55
N VAL A 58 -7.46 -9.36 4.80
CA VAL A 58 -6.66 -8.17 5.16
C VAL A 58 -7.49 -6.90 5.17
N TYR A 59 -8.52 -6.80 4.31
CA TYR A 59 -9.43 -5.64 4.26
C TYR A 59 -10.16 -5.41 5.58
N SER A 60 -10.40 -6.47 6.38
CA SER A 60 -11.00 -6.35 7.72
C SER A 60 -10.16 -5.50 8.68
N TYR A 61 -8.87 -5.30 8.39
CA TYR A 61 -7.95 -4.48 9.16
C TYR A 61 -7.78 -3.05 8.62
N TRP A 62 -8.73 -2.58 7.78
CA TRP A 62 -8.66 -1.26 7.14
C TRP A 62 -8.30 -0.11 8.09
N GLU A 63 -8.95 -0.02 9.25
CA GLU A 63 -8.68 1.06 10.21
C GLU A 63 -7.26 0.98 10.80
N VAL A 64 -6.68 -0.22 10.94
CA VAL A 64 -5.28 -0.39 11.35
C VAL A 64 -4.33 0.13 10.27
N LEU A 65 -4.61 -0.19 9.00
CA LEU A 65 -3.80 0.26 7.87
C LEU A 65 -3.90 1.78 7.67
N LYS A 66 -5.11 2.33 7.78
CA LYS A 66 -5.40 3.77 7.71
C LYS A 66 -4.62 4.54 8.78
N LYS A 67 -4.57 4.06 10.02
CA LYS A 67 -3.78 4.70 11.09
C LYS A 67 -2.30 4.86 10.72
N LYS A 68 -1.74 3.95 9.92
CA LYS A 68 -0.34 4.03 9.48
C LYS A 68 -0.06 5.22 8.55
N LEU A 69 -1.05 5.74 7.82
CA LEU A 69 -0.88 6.89 6.91
C LEU A 69 -0.43 8.16 7.63
N GLY A 70 -0.80 8.32 8.91
CA GLY A 70 -0.42 9.45 9.75
C GLY A 70 0.79 9.20 10.66
N SER A 71 1.51 8.09 10.48
CA SER A 71 2.66 7.75 11.32
C SER A 71 3.83 8.73 11.10
N GLU A 72 4.54 9.09 12.16
CA GLU A 72 5.80 9.85 12.08
C GLU A 72 6.90 9.05 11.35
N ASN A 73 6.86 7.72 11.47
CA ASN A 73 7.74 6.83 10.72
C ASN A 73 7.26 6.67 9.27
N SER A 74 8.06 7.13 8.30
CA SER A 74 7.76 7.06 6.86
C SER A 74 7.60 5.64 6.34
N TYR A 75 8.32 4.66 6.91
CA TYR A 75 8.18 3.27 6.51
C TYR A 75 6.81 2.72 6.88
N GLN A 76 6.25 3.12 8.02
CA GLN A 76 4.87 2.77 8.37
C GLN A 76 3.87 3.41 7.41
N ARG A 77 4.08 4.67 7.01
CA ARG A 77 3.25 5.32 5.97
C ARG A 77 3.29 4.53 4.65
N SER A 78 4.48 4.13 4.20
CA SER A 78 4.68 3.27 3.04
C SER A 78 3.91 1.94 3.14
N LEU A 79 3.97 1.25 4.28
CA LEU A 79 3.21 0.01 4.51
C LEU A 79 1.70 0.26 4.43
N GLY A 80 1.23 1.36 5.03
CA GLY A 80 -0.18 1.77 5.00
C GLY A 80 -0.69 1.98 3.59
N VAL A 81 0.00 2.81 2.78
CA VAL A 81 -0.45 3.09 1.39
C VAL A 81 -0.43 1.85 0.52
N MET A 82 0.62 1.02 0.60
CA MET A 82 0.73 -0.17 -0.24
C MET A 82 -0.34 -1.22 0.10
N LEU A 83 -0.60 -1.47 1.39
CA LEU A 83 -1.61 -2.45 1.79
C LEU A 83 -3.05 -1.94 1.58
N ILE A 84 -3.30 -0.64 1.76
CA ILE A 84 -4.59 -0.03 1.39
C ILE A 84 -4.83 -0.18 -0.10
N ALA A 85 -3.82 0.08 -0.93
CA ALA A 85 -3.93 -0.04 -2.37
C ALA A 85 -4.30 -1.46 -2.83
N GLU A 86 -3.64 -2.47 -2.29
CA GLU A 86 -3.93 -3.88 -2.62
C GLU A 86 -5.34 -4.30 -2.18
N ASN A 87 -5.81 -3.77 -1.04
CA ASN A 87 -7.11 -4.13 -0.46
C ASN A 87 -8.29 -3.29 -0.97
N ALA A 88 -8.04 -2.21 -1.73
CA ALA A 88 -9.10 -1.41 -2.33
C ALA A 88 -9.99 -2.24 -3.29
N ARG A 89 -9.45 -3.32 -3.85
CA ARG A 89 -10.20 -4.31 -4.65
C ARG A 89 -11.38 -4.94 -3.90
N TRP A 90 -11.27 -5.03 -2.57
CA TRP A 90 -12.29 -5.60 -1.69
C TRP A 90 -13.22 -4.55 -1.08
N ASP A 91 -13.09 -3.28 -1.47
CA ASP A 91 -13.75 -2.15 -0.82
C ASP A 91 -15.23 -1.99 -1.20
N LYS A 92 -16.04 -2.95 -0.76
CA LYS A 92 -17.50 -2.96 -0.93
C LYS A 92 -18.17 -1.82 -0.17
N GLU A 93 -17.61 -1.41 0.98
CA GLU A 93 -18.18 -0.37 1.84
C GLU A 93 -17.80 1.07 1.44
N GLY A 94 -16.92 1.25 0.44
CA GLY A 94 -16.49 2.57 0.01
C GLY A 94 -15.65 3.30 1.06
N LYS A 95 -14.70 2.61 1.69
CA LYS A 95 -13.77 3.17 2.68
C LYS A 95 -12.65 3.99 2.04
N PHE A 96 -12.24 3.69 0.80
CA PHE A 96 -11.13 4.40 0.15
C PHE A 96 -11.38 5.91 -0.04
N PRO A 97 -12.54 6.37 -0.53
CA PRO A 97 -12.83 7.81 -0.62
C PRO A 97 -12.68 8.55 0.73
N ARG A 98 -12.98 7.87 1.84
CA ARG A 98 -12.91 8.46 3.19
C ARG A 98 -11.47 8.66 3.67
N VAL A 99 -10.49 7.93 3.12
CA VAL A 99 -9.06 8.07 3.45
C VAL A 99 -8.27 8.78 2.37
N MET A 100 -8.92 9.20 1.27
CA MET A 100 -8.28 9.79 0.10
C MET A 100 -7.36 10.97 0.48
N ASN A 101 -7.81 11.88 1.34
CA ASN A 101 -7.01 13.03 1.75
C ASN A 101 -5.71 12.61 2.47
N GLN A 102 -5.79 11.63 3.38
CA GLN A 102 -4.61 11.10 4.09
C GLN A 102 -3.68 10.37 3.13
N TYR A 103 -4.24 9.60 2.19
CA TYR A 103 -3.48 8.89 1.17
C TYR A 103 -2.74 9.87 0.24
N MET A 104 -3.42 10.95 -0.21
CA MET A 104 -2.83 11.98 -1.07
C MET A 104 -1.74 12.78 -0.36
N ALA A 105 -1.82 12.96 0.96
CA ALA A 105 -0.72 13.52 1.73
C ALA A 105 0.56 12.65 1.59
N CYS A 106 0.43 11.32 1.56
CA CYS A 106 1.55 10.43 1.27
C CYS A 106 2.04 10.51 -0.18
N CYS A 107 1.20 10.84 -1.16
CA CYS A 107 1.66 11.09 -2.54
C CYS A 107 2.61 12.31 -2.64
N ASN A 108 2.56 13.20 -1.66
CA ASN A 108 3.52 14.30 -1.49
C ASN A 108 4.26 14.17 -0.15
N ASP A 109 4.66 12.96 0.24
CA ASP A 109 5.42 12.71 1.48
C ASP A 109 6.77 13.44 1.56
N GLU A 110 7.28 13.79 2.74
CA GLU A 110 8.67 14.28 2.87
C GLU A 110 9.72 13.28 2.34
N LYS A 111 9.47 11.98 2.47
CA LYS A 111 10.35 10.93 1.95
C LYS A 111 9.95 10.57 0.52
N PHE A 112 10.86 10.84 -0.40
CA PHE A 112 10.71 10.53 -1.83
C PHE A 112 10.19 9.11 -2.10
N ILE A 113 10.73 8.09 -1.43
CA ILE A 113 10.32 6.70 -1.66
C ILE A 113 8.87 6.44 -1.27
N THR A 114 8.38 7.05 -0.18
CA THR A 114 6.99 6.94 0.27
C THR A 114 6.05 7.60 -0.72
N SER A 115 6.43 8.75 -1.29
CA SER A 115 5.68 9.42 -2.36
C SER A 115 5.53 8.56 -3.60
N ARG A 116 6.63 7.92 -4.04
CA ARG A 116 6.58 7.00 -5.18
C ARG A 116 5.64 5.82 -4.92
N GLN A 117 5.78 5.17 -3.77
CA GLN A 117 4.96 4.02 -3.40
C GLN A 117 3.48 4.37 -3.29
N ALA A 118 3.16 5.54 -2.73
CA ALA A 118 1.79 6.03 -2.65
C ALA A 118 1.20 6.25 -4.06
N ILE A 119 1.91 6.97 -4.93
CA ILE A 119 1.46 7.21 -6.32
C ILE A 119 1.29 5.89 -7.08
N GLN A 120 2.28 4.99 -7.03
CA GLN A 120 2.20 3.69 -7.68
C GLN A 120 1.03 2.84 -7.16
N GLY A 121 0.76 2.89 -5.85
CA GLY A 121 -0.40 2.23 -5.25
C GLY A 121 -1.73 2.75 -5.79
N LEU A 122 -1.84 4.03 -6.18
CA LEU A 122 -3.05 4.52 -6.88
C LEU A 122 -3.27 3.80 -8.22
N GLY A 123 -2.19 3.46 -8.93
CA GLY A 123 -2.24 2.61 -10.12
C GLY A 123 -2.82 1.23 -9.80
N THR A 124 -2.33 0.58 -8.74
CA THR A 124 -2.85 -0.70 -8.26
C THR A 124 -4.34 -0.65 -7.92
N ILE A 125 -4.82 0.45 -7.33
CA ILE A 125 -6.25 0.64 -7.04
C ILE A 125 -7.07 0.69 -8.34
N ILE A 126 -6.60 1.47 -9.33
CA ILE A 126 -7.28 1.58 -10.62
C ILE A 126 -7.34 0.22 -11.32
N GLU A 127 -6.22 -0.49 -11.41
CA GLU A 127 -6.13 -1.79 -12.09
C GLU A 127 -7.00 -2.87 -11.43
N SER A 128 -7.13 -2.82 -10.10
CA SER A 128 -7.83 -3.87 -9.36
C SER A 128 -9.36 -3.67 -9.26
N THR A 129 -9.86 -2.43 -9.29
CA THR A 129 -11.31 -2.18 -9.19
C THR A 129 -11.86 -1.16 -10.18
N GLY A 130 -11.07 -0.21 -10.66
CA GLY A 130 -11.52 0.89 -11.53
C GLY A 130 -12.50 1.88 -10.89
N LYS A 131 -13.18 1.51 -9.80
CA LYS A 131 -14.23 2.27 -9.08
C LYS A 131 -13.83 3.69 -8.70
N TYR A 132 -12.54 3.93 -8.48
CA TYR A 132 -12.01 5.21 -7.99
C TYR A 132 -11.19 5.98 -9.04
N LYS A 133 -11.22 5.57 -10.32
CA LYS A 133 -10.33 6.13 -11.33
C LYS A 133 -10.47 7.64 -11.52
N ASP A 134 -11.69 8.16 -11.59
CA ASP A 134 -11.94 9.59 -11.82
C ASP A 134 -11.52 10.45 -10.62
N SER A 135 -11.81 9.99 -9.40
CA SER A 135 -11.43 10.70 -8.18
C SER A 135 -9.92 10.69 -7.97
N ILE A 136 -9.25 9.59 -8.31
CA ILE A 136 -7.78 9.49 -8.32
C ILE A 136 -7.19 10.43 -9.36
N ALA A 137 -7.69 10.43 -10.60
CA ALA A 137 -7.17 11.29 -11.67
C ALA A 137 -7.30 12.77 -11.31
N LYS A 138 -8.45 13.18 -10.77
CA LYS A 138 -8.68 14.54 -10.28
C LYS A 138 -7.71 14.92 -9.16
N ALA A 139 -7.47 14.02 -8.21
CA ALA A 139 -6.55 14.28 -7.10
C ALA A 139 -5.09 14.40 -7.55
N LEU A 140 -4.66 13.56 -8.51
CA LEU A 140 -3.31 13.58 -9.07
C LEU A 140 -2.98 14.90 -9.79
N ALA A 141 -3.96 15.53 -10.45
CA ALA A 141 -3.77 16.80 -11.15
C ALA A 141 -3.32 17.94 -10.22
N GLY A 142 -3.61 17.85 -8.92
CA GLY A 142 -3.22 18.86 -7.94
C GLY A 142 -1.83 18.66 -7.33
N LEU A 143 -1.12 17.56 -7.61
CA LEU A 143 0.17 17.27 -6.98
C LEU A 143 1.28 18.19 -7.47
N GLN A 144 2.06 18.71 -6.51
CA GLN A 144 3.23 19.54 -6.76
C GLN A 144 4.46 18.93 -6.10
N PHE A 145 5.54 18.81 -6.86
CA PHE A 145 6.77 18.12 -6.45
C PHE A 145 7.97 19.07 -6.26
N THR A 146 7.72 20.37 -6.09
CA THR A 146 8.77 21.40 -6.02
C THR A 146 9.79 21.18 -4.90
N LYS A 147 9.42 20.46 -3.83
CA LYS A 147 10.31 20.16 -2.70
C LYS A 147 11.36 19.07 -2.96
N TYR A 148 11.23 18.26 -4.00
CA TYR A 148 12.18 17.18 -4.30
C TYR A 148 13.28 17.65 -5.24
N LYS A 149 14.39 16.92 -5.29
CA LYS A 149 15.45 17.15 -6.29
C LYS A 149 14.93 16.89 -7.69
N GLU A 150 15.46 17.57 -8.71
CA GLU A 150 14.95 17.47 -10.09
C GLU A 150 14.83 16.03 -10.62
N ASN A 151 15.83 15.19 -10.35
CA ASN A 151 15.80 13.77 -10.73
C ASN A 151 14.65 13.00 -10.07
N GLN A 152 14.36 13.29 -8.80
CA GLN A 152 13.23 12.74 -8.05
C GLN A 152 11.90 13.26 -8.60
N GLN A 153 11.79 14.56 -8.90
CA GLN A 153 10.59 15.11 -9.50
C GLN A 153 10.28 14.47 -10.87
N LYS A 154 11.30 14.23 -11.70
CA LYS A 154 11.15 13.51 -12.98
C LYS A 154 10.56 12.11 -12.77
N LEU A 155 11.01 11.39 -11.76
CA LEU A 155 10.48 10.06 -11.41
C LEU A 155 9.04 10.12 -10.90
N LEU A 156 8.70 11.07 -10.02
CA LEU A 156 7.33 11.24 -9.51
C LEU A 156 6.37 11.62 -10.63
N ARG A 157 6.74 12.56 -11.51
CA ARG A 157 5.91 12.92 -12.68
C ARG A 157 5.71 11.74 -13.62
N LYS A 158 6.73 10.88 -13.80
CA LYS A 158 6.61 9.63 -14.55
C LYS A 158 5.62 8.67 -13.89
N ASP A 159 5.72 8.47 -12.58
CA ASP A 159 4.78 7.63 -11.83
C ASP A 159 3.34 8.18 -11.96
N VAL A 160 3.12 9.49 -11.81
CA VAL A 160 1.80 10.13 -12.02
C VAL A 160 1.29 9.93 -13.44
N SER A 161 2.12 10.16 -14.45
CA SER A 161 1.75 9.96 -15.85
C SER A 161 1.32 8.52 -16.13
N ASN A 162 2.02 7.53 -15.54
CA ASN A 162 1.64 6.13 -15.67
C ASN A 162 0.27 5.85 -15.05
N VAL A 163 -0.02 6.40 -13.87
CA VAL A 163 -1.33 6.21 -13.22
C VAL A 163 -2.45 6.89 -14.00
N LEU A 164 -2.23 8.11 -14.52
CA LEU A 164 -3.22 8.80 -15.35
C LEU A 164 -3.52 8.05 -16.65
N LYS A 165 -2.51 7.40 -17.26
CA LYS A 165 -2.73 6.52 -18.42
C LYS A 165 -3.63 5.33 -18.08
N LEU A 166 -3.56 4.80 -16.85
CA LEU A 166 -4.47 3.74 -16.40
C LEU A 166 -5.90 4.25 -16.20
N ALA A 167 -6.06 5.47 -15.67
CA ALA A 167 -7.38 6.07 -15.46
C ALA A 167 -8.16 6.35 -16.77
N ASN A 168 -7.42 6.63 -17.85
CA ASN A 168 -7.97 6.97 -19.17
C ASN A 168 -8.21 5.73 -20.07
N LYS A 169 -7.91 4.52 -19.59
CA LYS A 169 -8.35 3.27 -20.24
C LYS A 169 -9.80 2.96 -19.88
#